data_AF-A0A0Q4SKA2-F1
#
_entry.id   AF-A0A0Q4SKA2-F1
#
_cell.length_a   1.000
_cell.length_b   1.000
_cell.length_c   1.000
_cell.angle_alpha   90.00
_cell.angle_beta   90.00
_cell.angle_gamma   90.00
#
_symmetry.space_group_name_H-M   'P 1'
#
loop_
_entity.id
_entity.type
_entity.pdbx_description
1 polymer ?
#
loop_
_entity_poly.entity_id
_entity_poly.type
_entity_poly.pdbx_seq_one_letter_code
_entity_poly.pdbx_strand_id
1 'polypeptide(L)'
;MKSRINLFFFVGFLLVLASCGTSKSMHHLPETANYNATKPVVIKQSDSAFVSGKNSFFKNKQGLWELYVEGDPLEIGLNTGALSDSLLKNQEHIFFSKIKDIVPSKFEQKMLRHFLKWYNRKLYLNVPEEYQTEIFGVSQYTSHDFDNIAPQFQRSLYLHAAHDIGHALQDLALVGCSSFAAWGEKSEDGNLILGRNFDFYVSDAFAENKIVAFINPKEGYQFMMVTWPGMVGAVSGMNKQGLTVTINASKSKIPLIAKTPISILTREILQHAQNIEEAIAIAKKTEVFVSESIMVGSANDNKAVLIEVSPKKMDVYEVPNTNQLICSNHFQGEDLKNEKRNQLQIANSHSEYRFERMQELFAENPKINPKIASEILRNKDGLQNIALGYGNEKALNQLMAHHGVIFKPKEKLVWVSANPYQLGEFVCYNLDSVFKERKMNPIVTSFQQKNLDIARDSFLETIAYKNYQKFRIEDDKIDLYLKNKETISPEFMANYQSLNPDYWVVYYKAGLYFYQKKEYRLSQANFEKALTKEITTVPDKTTIEKYLKKIKRKLQ
;
A
#
# COMPACT_ATOMS: atom_id res chain seq x y z
N MET A 1 30.61 17.06 -33.20
CA MET A 1 31.04 15.95 -32.31
C MET A 1 30.11 15.70 -31.11
N LYS A 2 29.60 16.71 -30.41
CA LYS A 2 28.66 16.52 -29.27
C LYS A 2 27.30 15.85 -29.64
N SER A 3 26.77 16.04 -30.85
CA SER A 3 25.52 15.37 -31.28
C SER A 3 25.69 13.89 -31.61
N ARG A 4 26.89 13.48 -32.07
CA ARG A 4 27.20 12.06 -32.34
C ARG A 4 27.36 11.27 -31.03
N ILE A 5 27.94 11.88 -29.98
CA ILE A 5 28.07 11.25 -28.65
C ILE A 5 26.69 11.01 -28.02
N ASN A 6 25.75 11.96 -28.13
CA ASN A 6 24.37 11.75 -27.66
C ASN A 6 23.65 10.66 -28.46
N LEU A 7 23.88 10.57 -29.78
CA LEU A 7 23.32 9.51 -30.62
C LEU A 7 23.90 8.14 -30.28
N PHE A 8 25.21 8.02 -30.02
CA PHE A 8 25.84 6.76 -29.60
C PHE A 8 25.43 6.34 -28.18
N PHE A 9 25.22 7.29 -27.26
CA PHE A 9 24.62 6.99 -25.95
C PHE A 9 23.17 6.53 -26.09
N PHE A 10 22.39 7.14 -26.99
CA PHE A 10 21.00 6.78 -27.23
C PHE A 10 20.86 5.42 -27.94
N VAL A 11 21.72 5.14 -28.92
CA VAL A 11 21.79 3.84 -29.62
C VAL A 11 22.37 2.75 -28.70
N GLY A 12 23.37 3.06 -27.88
CA GLY A 12 23.90 2.15 -26.85
C GLY A 12 22.86 1.82 -25.78
N PHE A 13 22.08 2.81 -25.33
CA PHE A 13 20.94 2.60 -24.44
C PHE A 13 19.87 1.74 -25.11
N LEU A 14 19.53 1.98 -26.38
CA LEU A 14 18.59 1.16 -27.15
C LEU A 14 19.07 -0.28 -27.40
N LEU A 15 20.37 -0.49 -27.63
CA LEU A 15 20.96 -1.83 -27.80
C LEU A 15 20.98 -2.62 -26.49
N VAL A 16 21.12 -1.94 -25.34
CA VAL A 16 20.98 -2.57 -24.01
C VAL A 16 19.53 -2.97 -23.72
N LEU A 17 18.54 -2.23 -24.24
CA LEU A 17 17.11 -2.57 -24.18
C LEU A 17 16.76 -3.79 -25.09
N ALA A 18 17.53 -4.03 -26.16
CA ALA A 18 17.39 -5.14 -27.10
C ALA A 18 18.26 -6.38 -26.78
N SER A 19 18.84 -6.46 -25.58
CA SER A 19 19.72 -7.57 -25.19
C SER A 19 18.98 -8.93 -25.09
N CYS A 20 19.69 -10.05 -25.28
CA CYS A 20 19.13 -11.41 -25.19
C CYS A 20 18.35 -11.69 -23.89
N GLY A 21 18.67 -10.99 -22.79
CA GLY A 21 17.97 -11.14 -21.52
C GLY A 21 16.54 -10.61 -21.52
N THR A 22 16.22 -9.57 -22.31
CA THR A 22 14.85 -9.06 -22.40
C THR A 22 13.98 -10.01 -23.21
N SER A 23 14.49 -10.56 -24.33
CA SER A 23 13.78 -11.59 -25.10
C SER A 23 13.44 -12.82 -24.26
N LYS A 24 14.43 -13.39 -23.54
CA LYS A 24 14.19 -14.55 -22.66
C LYS A 24 13.11 -14.28 -21.61
N SER A 25 13.14 -13.13 -20.95
CA SER A 25 12.13 -12.75 -19.96
C SER A 25 10.73 -12.60 -20.56
N MET A 26 10.62 -12.10 -21.80
CA MET A 26 9.34 -11.89 -22.47
C MET A 26 8.67 -13.18 -22.94
N HIS A 27 9.44 -14.26 -23.08
CA HIS A 27 8.97 -15.58 -23.49
C HIS A 27 8.94 -16.61 -22.35
N HIS A 28 9.42 -16.23 -21.15
CA HIS A 28 9.40 -17.11 -19.99
C HIS A 28 7.98 -17.45 -19.55
N LEU A 29 7.74 -18.70 -19.20
CA LEU A 29 6.51 -19.19 -18.59
C LEU A 29 6.89 -20.13 -17.44
N PRO A 30 6.09 -20.18 -16.36
CA PRO A 30 6.33 -21.11 -15.27
C PRO A 30 6.02 -22.56 -15.67
N GLU A 31 6.58 -23.48 -14.91
CA GLU A 31 6.36 -24.92 -15.02
C GLU A 31 4.96 -25.28 -14.50
N THR A 32 4.06 -25.61 -15.43
CA THR A 32 2.65 -25.92 -15.10
C THR A 32 2.30 -27.40 -15.26
N ALA A 33 3.20 -28.21 -15.83
CA ALA A 33 2.91 -29.59 -16.23
C ALA A 33 2.55 -30.52 -15.06
N ASN A 34 3.05 -30.22 -13.85
CA ASN A 34 2.81 -31.03 -12.66
C ASN A 34 1.58 -30.59 -11.85
N TYR A 35 0.89 -29.53 -12.29
CA TYR A 35 -0.26 -28.96 -11.59
C TYR A 35 -1.58 -29.26 -12.31
N ASN A 36 -2.69 -29.14 -11.58
CA ASN A 36 -3.99 -29.30 -12.18
C ASN A 36 -4.41 -28.05 -12.98
N ALA A 37 -4.35 -28.16 -14.31
CA ALA A 37 -4.71 -27.09 -15.23
C ALA A 37 -6.21 -27.04 -15.59
N THR A 38 -7.08 -27.77 -14.87
CA THR A 38 -8.52 -27.79 -15.13
C THR A 38 -9.10 -26.38 -15.02
N LYS A 39 -9.74 -25.91 -16.10
CA LYS A 39 -10.37 -24.59 -16.10
C LYS A 39 -11.54 -24.56 -15.10
N PRO A 40 -11.56 -23.60 -14.16
CA PRO A 40 -12.69 -23.38 -13.27
C PRO A 40 -13.99 -23.15 -14.02
N VAL A 41 -15.09 -23.71 -13.50
CA VAL A 41 -16.44 -23.44 -13.99
C VAL A 41 -17.13 -22.55 -12.97
N VAL A 42 -17.30 -21.27 -13.32
CA VAL A 42 -17.89 -20.28 -12.42
C VAL A 42 -19.40 -20.25 -12.56
N ILE A 43 -20.09 -20.48 -11.44
CA ILE A 43 -21.53 -20.29 -11.30
C ILE A 43 -21.76 -18.92 -10.67
N LYS A 44 -22.40 -18.02 -11.42
CA LYS A 44 -22.86 -16.72 -10.91
C LYS A 44 -24.18 -16.90 -10.18
N GLN A 45 -24.17 -16.76 -8.85
CA GLN A 45 -25.39 -16.78 -8.03
C GLN A 45 -26.05 -15.39 -8.00
N SER A 46 -25.27 -14.32 -8.04
CA SER A 46 -25.72 -12.92 -8.16
C SER A 46 -24.59 -12.03 -8.71
N ASP A 47 -24.81 -10.72 -8.83
CA ASP A 47 -23.74 -9.75 -9.14
C ASP A 47 -22.67 -9.64 -8.05
N SER A 48 -22.96 -10.16 -6.85
CA SER A 48 -22.10 -10.12 -5.68
C SER A 48 -21.69 -11.51 -5.17
N ALA A 49 -22.01 -12.59 -5.88
CA ALA A 49 -21.77 -13.95 -5.41
C ALA A 49 -21.42 -14.89 -6.57
N PHE A 50 -20.22 -15.46 -6.51
CA PHE A 50 -19.64 -16.37 -7.51
C PHE A 50 -19.07 -17.60 -6.82
N VAL A 51 -19.20 -18.77 -7.45
CA VAL A 51 -18.74 -20.06 -6.92
C VAL A 51 -18.10 -20.91 -8.01
N SER A 52 -17.07 -21.66 -7.64
CA SER A 52 -16.42 -22.66 -8.50
C SER A 52 -16.04 -23.86 -7.63
N GLY A 53 -16.89 -24.90 -7.61
CA GLY A 53 -16.74 -26.04 -6.71
C GLY A 53 -16.83 -25.62 -5.23
N LYS A 54 -15.72 -25.73 -4.49
CA LYS A 54 -15.60 -25.25 -3.10
C LYS A 54 -15.10 -23.80 -2.98
N ASN A 55 -14.62 -23.23 -4.08
CA ASN A 55 -14.09 -21.88 -4.14
C ASN A 55 -15.24 -20.87 -4.28
N SER A 56 -15.08 -19.69 -3.70
CA SER A 56 -16.15 -18.68 -3.68
C SER A 56 -15.61 -17.26 -3.67
N PHE A 57 -16.39 -16.34 -4.24
CA PHE A 57 -16.10 -14.92 -4.21
C PHE A 57 -17.38 -14.12 -3.97
N PHE A 58 -17.41 -13.35 -2.89
CA PHE A 58 -18.65 -12.76 -2.37
C PHE A 58 -18.45 -11.34 -1.88
N LYS A 59 -19.31 -10.40 -2.26
CA LYS A 59 -19.31 -9.03 -1.68
C LYS A 59 -20.24 -8.98 -0.48
N ASN A 60 -19.69 -8.74 0.70
CA ASN A 60 -20.47 -8.64 1.93
C ASN A 60 -21.22 -7.31 2.04
N LYS A 61 -22.08 -7.19 3.06
CA LYS A 61 -22.94 -6.03 3.27
C LYS A 61 -22.16 -4.73 3.53
N GLN A 62 -20.93 -4.82 4.02
CA GLN A 62 -20.02 -3.69 4.25
C GLN A 62 -19.25 -3.29 2.99
N GLY A 63 -19.36 -4.07 1.91
CA GLY A 63 -18.74 -3.81 0.62
C GLY A 63 -17.33 -4.38 0.46
N LEU A 64 -16.85 -5.21 1.40
CA LEU A 64 -15.63 -6.00 1.22
C LEU A 64 -15.92 -7.21 0.34
N TRP A 65 -15.03 -7.50 -0.60
CA TRP A 65 -15.03 -8.76 -1.30
C TRP A 65 -14.32 -9.83 -0.47
N GLU A 66 -14.89 -11.02 -0.40
CA GLU A 66 -14.39 -12.15 0.35
C GLU A 66 -14.09 -13.28 -0.63
N LEU A 67 -12.81 -13.59 -0.79
CA LEU A 67 -12.33 -14.65 -1.68
C LEU A 67 -11.95 -15.86 -0.84
N TYR A 68 -12.39 -17.04 -1.25
CA TYR A 68 -11.86 -18.30 -0.75
C TYR A 68 -11.45 -19.17 -1.92
N VAL A 69 -10.20 -19.63 -1.92
CA VAL A 69 -9.66 -20.54 -2.93
C VAL A 69 -8.78 -21.61 -2.28
N GLU A 70 -8.82 -22.82 -2.83
CA GLU A 70 -8.01 -23.96 -2.40
C GLU A 70 -7.38 -24.69 -3.59
N GLY A 71 -6.25 -25.35 -3.35
CA GLY A 71 -5.58 -26.19 -4.36
C GLY A 71 -4.07 -26.01 -4.43
N ASP A 72 -3.47 -26.56 -5.49
CA ASP A 72 -2.09 -26.24 -5.86
C ASP A 72 -1.97 -24.80 -6.41
N PRO A 73 -0.75 -24.27 -6.61
CA PRO A 73 -0.57 -22.87 -7.03
C PRO A 73 -1.31 -22.52 -8.34
N LEU A 74 -1.37 -23.45 -9.30
CA LEU A 74 -2.09 -23.21 -10.56
C LEU A 74 -3.61 -23.19 -10.32
N GLU A 75 -4.14 -24.13 -9.55
CA GLU A 75 -5.56 -24.18 -9.18
C GLU A 75 -5.99 -22.90 -8.45
N ILE A 76 -5.19 -22.44 -7.48
CA ILE A 76 -5.43 -21.19 -6.74
C ILE A 76 -5.46 -20.02 -7.71
N GLY A 77 -4.46 -19.91 -8.58
CA GLY A 77 -4.37 -18.83 -9.56
C GLY A 77 -5.55 -18.81 -10.53
N LEU A 78 -5.87 -19.98 -11.12
CA LEU A 78 -6.99 -20.11 -12.06
C LEU A 78 -8.33 -19.79 -11.40
N ASN A 79 -8.61 -20.33 -10.20
CA ASN A 79 -9.87 -20.05 -9.50
C ASN A 79 -9.96 -18.58 -9.08
N THR A 80 -8.86 -17.99 -8.61
CA THR A 80 -8.81 -16.56 -8.26
C THR A 80 -9.12 -15.70 -9.48
N GLY A 81 -8.46 -15.94 -10.61
CA GLY A 81 -8.69 -15.20 -11.85
C GLY A 81 -10.11 -15.37 -12.38
N ALA A 82 -10.63 -16.61 -12.42
CA ALA A 82 -11.97 -16.90 -12.91
C ALA A 82 -13.06 -16.27 -12.05
N LEU A 83 -12.97 -16.39 -10.73
CA LEU A 83 -13.96 -15.86 -9.80
C LEU A 83 -13.98 -14.33 -9.76
N SER A 84 -12.83 -13.68 -9.98
CA SER A 84 -12.68 -12.23 -9.92
C SER A 84 -12.59 -11.55 -11.29
N ASP A 85 -12.85 -12.26 -12.39
CA ASP A 85 -12.57 -11.85 -13.78
C ASP A 85 -12.96 -10.39 -14.10
N SER A 86 -14.21 -10.00 -13.80
CA SER A 86 -14.69 -8.65 -14.06
C SER A 86 -13.94 -7.58 -13.26
N LEU A 87 -13.60 -7.87 -12.00
CA LEU A 87 -12.89 -6.95 -11.12
C LEU A 87 -11.41 -6.87 -11.47
N LEU A 88 -10.80 -7.98 -11.87
CA LEU A 88 -9.43 -8.04 -12.36
C LEU A 88 -9.24 -7.14 -13.58
N LYS A 89 -10.10 -7.30 -14.60
CA LYS A 89 -10.08 -6.46 -15.81
C LYS A 89 -10.32 -4.98 -15.50
N ASN A 90 -11.26 -4.69 -14.60
CA ASN A 90 -11.53 -3.31 -14.15
C ASN A 90 -10.31 -2.71 -13.44
N GLN A 91 -9.65 -3.47 -12.56
CA GLN A 91 -8.47 -3.01 -11.82
C GLN A 91 -7.30 -2.68 -12.76
N GLU A 92 -7.03 -3.54 -13.76
CA GLU A 92 -6.02 -3.25 -14.79
C GLU A 92 -6.37 -1.98 -15.57
N HIS A 93 -7.63 -1.82 -15.97
CA HIS A 93 -8.06 -0.63 -16.69
C HIS A 93 -7.84 0.65 -15.88
N ILE A 94 -8.24 0.65 -14.61
CA ILE A 94 -8.03 1.77 -13.69
C ILE A 94 -6.52 2.08 -13.58
N PHE A 95 -5.69 1.07 -13.30
CA PHE A 95 -4.25 1.28 -13.12
C PHE A 95 -3.58 1.84 -14.39
N PHE A 96 -3.82 1.22 -15.55
CA PHE A 96 -3.18 1.65 -16.80
C PHE A 96 -3.77 2.95 -17.36
N SER A 97 -5.01 3.32 -17.02
CA SER A 97 -5.57 4.63 -17.34
C SER A 97 -4.82 5.75 -16.61
N LYS A 98 -4.44 5.55 -15.34
CA LYS A 98 -3.63 6.51 -14.58
C LYS A 98 -2.23 6.72 -15.14
N ILE A 99 -1.63 5.70 -15.75
CA ILE A 99 -0.36 5.88 -16.46
C ILE A 99 -0.51 6.86 -17.63
N LYS A 100 -1.65 6.86 -18.34
CA LYS A 100 -1.91 7.83 -19.42
C LYS A 100 -2.06 9.25 -18.90
N ASP A 101 -2.64 9.43 -17.71
CA ASP A 101 -2.77 10.74 -17.06
C ASP A 101 -1.39 11.31 -16.67
N ILE A 102 -0.49 10.45 -16.16
CA ILE A 102 0.86 10.82 -15.72
C ILE A 102 1.80 11.05 -16.92
N VAL A 103 1.74 10.18 -17.93
CA VAL A 103 2.61 10.20 -19.12
C VAL A 103 1.73 10.28 -20.38
N PRO A 104 1.21 11.47 -20.75
CA PRO A 104 0.25 11.61 -21.84
C PRO A 104 0.89 11.42 -23.23
N SER A 105 2.19 11.65 -23.38
CA SER A 105 2.89 11.52 -24.67
C SER A 105 3.03 10.07 -25.10
N LYS A 106 2.52 9.71 -26.29
CA LYS A 106 2.67 8.36 -26.87
C LYS A 106 4.13 7.95 -27.04
N PHE A 107 5.02 8.90 -27.30
CA PHE A 107 6.46 8.64 -27.41
C PHE A 107 7.06 8.30 -26.04
N GLU A 108 6.73 9.06 -25.00
CA GLU A 108 7.19 8.79 -23.64
C GLU A 108 6.64 7.46 -23.11
N GLN A 109 5.37 7.14 -23.39
CA GLN A 109 4.80 5.84 -23.08
C GLN A 109 5.56 4.71 -23.79
N LYS A 110 5.97 4.90 -25.05
CA LYS A 110 6.80 3.91 -25.77
C LYS A 110 8.15 3.74 -25.07
N MET A 111 8.81 4.82 -24.66
CA MET A 111 10.08 4.76 -23.93
C MET A 111 9.93 4.06 -22.58
N LEU A 112 8.87 4.40 -21.82
CA LEU A 112 8.53 3.78 -20.55
C LEU A 112 8.35 2.26 -20.70
N ARG A 113 7.64 1.79 -21.74
CA ARG A 113 7.48 0.36 -22.00
C ARG A 113 8.82 -0.35 -22.21
N HIS A 114 9.74 0.23 -22.97
CA HIS A 114 11.07 -0.40 -23.18
C HIS A 114 11.87 -0.42 -21.87
N PHE A 115 11.83 0.68 -21.11
CA PHE A 115 12.45 0.74 -19.80
C PHE A 115 11.91 -0.35 -18.86
N LEU A 116 10.59 -0.51 -18.77
CA LEU A 116 9.96 -1.53 -17.93
C LEU A 116 10.39 -2.96 -18.31
N LYS A 117 10.40 -3.28 -19.62
CA LYS A 117 10.89 -4.59 -20.12
C LYS A 117 12.33 -4.86 -19.72
N TRP A 118 13.19 -3.85 -19.87
CA TRP A 118 14.59 -3.97 -19.49
C TRP A 118 14.79 -4.06 -17.99
N TYR A 119 14.12 -3.21 -17.22
CA TYR A 119 14.23 -3.17 -15.77
C TYR A 119 13.78 -4.48 -15.12
N ASN A 120 12.69 -5.06 -15.62
CA ASN A 120 12.11 -6.31 -15.10
C ASN A 120 12.67 -7.59 -15.76
N ARG A 121 13.68 -7.50 -16.63
CA ARG A 121 14.20 -8.64 -17.42
C ARG A 121 14.72 -9.83 -16.61
N LYS A 122 14.95 -9.65 -15.31
CA LYS A 122 15.39 -10.72 -14.39
C LYS A 122 14.35 -11.04 -13.33
N LEU A 123 13.18 -10.40 -13.34
CA LEU A 123 12.19 -10.55 -12.29
C LEU A 123 11.77 -12.02 -12.12
N TYR A 124 11.52 -12.71 -13.22
CA TYR A 124 11.17 -14.13 -13.23
C TYR A 124 12.24 -15.05 -12.63
N LEU A 125 13.52 -14.64 -12.60
CA LEU A 125 14.60 -15.41 -11.96
C LEU A 125 14.62 -15.26 -10.44
N ASN A 126 13.91 -14.26 -9.91
CA ASN A 126 13.91 -13.92 -8.49
C ASN A 126 12.56 -14.18 -7.81
N VAL A 127 11.52 -14.49 -8.57
CA VAL A 127 10.21 -14.87 -8.02
C VAL A 127 10.16 -16.39 -7.93
N PRO A 128 9.92 -16.98 -6.74
CA PRO A 128 9.80 -18.43 -6.58
C PRO A 128 8.75 -19.03 -7.53
N GLU A 129 9.01 -20.25 -7.98
CA GLU A 129 8.22 -20.93 -9.03
C GLU A 129 6.75 -21.11 -8.66
N GLU A 130 6.46 -21.40 -7.39
CA GLU A 130 5.11 -21.46 -6.83
C GLU A 130 4.31 -20.18 -7.14
N TYR A 131 4.87 -19.02 -6.83
CA TYR A 131 4.18 -17.75 -7.05
C TYR A 131 4.14 -17.34 -8.52
N GLN A 132 5.15 -17.70 -9.32
CA GLN A 132 5.06 -17.52 -10.77
C GLN A 132 3.89 -18.31 -11.35
N THR A 133 3.68 -19.55 -10.88
CA THR A 133 2.58 -20.42 -11.30
C THR A 133 1.22 -19.85 -10.90
N GLU A 134 1.07 -19.38 -9.66
CA GLU A 134 -0.17 -18.73 -9.20
C GLU A 134 -0.47 -17.46 -10.00
N ILE A 135 0.54 -16.59 -10.20
CA ILE A 135 0.44 -15.38 -11.04
C ILE A 135 0.06 -15.75 -12.47
N PHE A 136 0.62 -16.82 -13.02
CA PHE A 136 0.28 -17.30 -14.35
C PHE A 136 -1.19 -17.72 -14.44
N GLY A 137 -1.70 -18.48 -13.47
CA GLY A 137 -3.11 -18.87 -13.39
C GLY A 137 -4.05 -17.66 -13.35
N VAL A 138 -3.74 -16.64 -12.54
CA VAL A 138 -4.52 -15.39 -12.49
C VAL A 138 -4.44 -14.66 -13.83
N SER A 139 -3.25 -14.59 -14.43
CA SER A 139 -3.00 -13.83 -15.65
C SER A 139 -3.83 -14.30 -16.85
N GLN A 140 -4.28 -15.55 -16.87
CA GLN A 140 -5.15 -16.08 -17.94
C GLN A 140 -6.50 -15.35 -18.06
N TYR A 141 -6.90 -14.60 -17.02
CA TYR A 141 -8.16 -13.84 -16.96
C TYR A 141 -7.97 -12.33 -17.08
N THR A 142 -6.73 -11.86 -17.27
CA THR A 142 -6.43 -10.43 -17.47
C THR A 142 -6.84 -9.93 -18.85
N SER A 143 -6.99 -8.62 -19.05
CA SER A 143 -7.42 -8.06 -20.35
C SER A 143 -6.31 -8.16 -21.41
N HIS A 144 -6.67 -8.40 -22.67
CA HIS A 144 -5.72 -8.31 -23.80
C HIS A 144 -5.43 -6.87 -24.25
N ASP A 145 -6.17 -5.88 -23.74
CA ASP A 145 -6.02 -4.46 -24.14
C ASP A 145 -4.61 -3.89 -23.89
N PHE A 146 -3.85 -4.53 -23.00
CA PHE A 146 -2.54 -4.08 -22.54
C PHE A 146 -1.39 -4.98 -23.02
N ASP A 147 -1.62 -5.88 -23.97
CA ASP A 147 -0.59 -6.78 -24.52
C ASP A 147 0.52 -6.02 -25.26
N ASN A 148 0.24 -4.79 -25.68
CA ASN A 148 1.23 -3.87 -26.22
C ASN A 148 2.29 -3.43 -25.18
N ILE A 149 1.99 -3.53 -23.88
CA ILE A 149 2.93 -3.29 -22.78
C ILE A 149 3.79 -4.54 -22.57
N ALA A 150 3.14 -5.65 -22.23
CA ALA A 150 3.72 -6.98 -22.11
C ALA A 150 2.59 -8.03 -22.19
N PRO A 151 2.89 -9.28 -22.59
CA PRO A 151 1.94 -10.38 -22.50
C PRO A 151 1.41 -10.53 -21.07
N GLN A 152 0.21 -11.10 -20.95
CA GLN A 152 -0.55 -11.19 -19.69
C GLN A 152 0.32 -11.62 -18.50
N PHE A 153 1.03 -12.75 -18.58
CA PHE A 153 1.86 -13.23 -17.47
C PHE A 153 2.96 -12.25 -17.07
N GLN A 154 3.77 -11.78 -18.02
CA GLN A 154 4.84 -10.80 -17.75
C GLN A 154 4.26 -9.51 -17.19
N ARG A 155 3.13 -9.04 -17.72
CA ARG A 155 2.46 -7.84 -17.23
C ARG A 155 2.00 -8.02 -15.78
N SER A 156 1.36 -9.14 -15.45
CA SER A 156 0.99 -9.47 -14.08
C SER A 156 2.21 -9.55 -13.16
N LEU A 157 3.31 -10.16 -13.62
CA LEU A 157 4.56 -10.20 -12.86
C LEU A 157 5.14 -8.79 -12.62
N TYR A 158 5.11 -7.92 -13.63
CA TYR A 158 5.60 -6.54 -13.52
C TYR A 158 4.75 -5.71 -12.55
N LEU A 159 3.44 -5.95 -12.47
CA LEU A 159 2.55 -5.28 -11.51
C LEU A 159 2.91 -5.60 -10.06
N HIS A 160 3.44 -6.79 -9.77
CA HIS A 160 3.94 -7.14 -8.42
C HIS A 160 5.19 -6.34 -8.06
N ALA A 161 6.04 -6.02 -9.04
CA ALA A 161 7.17 -5.12 -8.85
C ALA A 161 6.77 -3.64 -8.88
N ALA A 162 5.58 -3.29 -9.40
CA ALA A 162 5.18 -1.90 -9.61
C ALA A 162 5.01 -1.12 -8.30
N HIS A 163 4.54 -1.77 -7.23
CA HIS A 163 4.49 -1.21 -5.88
C HIS A 163 5.89 -0.72 -5.44
N ASP A 164 6.87 -1.61 -5.52
CA ASP A 164 8.25 -1.36 -5.11
C ASP A 164 8.94 -0.34 -6.04
N ILE A 165 8.65 -0.41 -7.34
CA ILE A 165 9.14 0.55 -8.34
C ILE A 165 8.57 1.96 -8.09
N GLY A 166 7.28 2.07 -7.74
CA GLY A 166 6.65 3.34 -7.39
C GLY A 166 7.35 4.00 -6.20
N HIS A 167 7.59 3.23 -5.13
CA HIS A 167 8.35 3.67 -3.95
C HIS A 167 9.77 4.11 -4.32
N ALA A 168 10.46 3.34 -5.16
CA ALA A 168 11.83 3.62 -5.54
C ALA A 168 11.97 4.81 -6.50
N LEU A 169 11.08 4.97 -7.48
CA LEU A 169 11.24 5.93 -8.58
C LEU A 169 10.64 7.30 -8.31
N GLN A 170 9.53 7.40 -7.58
CA GLN A 170 8.87 8.70 -7.38
C GLN A 170 9.21 9.39 -6.06
N ASP A 171 10.05 8.80 -5.20
CA ASP A 171 10.32 9.37 -3.86
C ASP A 171 8.98 9.79 -3.19
N LEU A 172 7.94 8.97 -3.42
CA LEU A 172 6.54 9.31 -3.19
C LEU A 172 6.34 9.57 -1.70
N ALA A 173 6.20 10.84 -1.35
CA ALA A 173 5.79 11.30 -0.04
C ALA A 173 4.35 10.86 0.35
N LEU A 174 3.67 10.11 -0.52
CA LEU A 174 2.28 9.65 -0.38
C LEU A 174 2.14 8.28 0.33
N VAL A 175 3.24 7.72 0.85
CA VAL A 175 3.24 6.40 1.51
C VAL A 175 3.60 6.60 2.98
N GLY A 176 2.57 6.57 3.82
CA GLY A 176 2.63 6.86 5.25
C GLY A 176 2.25 5.67 6.13
N CYS A 177 2.65 4.45 5.76
CA CYS A 177 2.28 3.24 6.51
C CYS A 177 2.68 3.33 8.00
N SER A 178 1.75 2.94 8.86
CA SER A 178 1.90 2.97 10.31
C SER A 178 1.42 1.64 10.88
N SER A 179 2.24 1.00 11.72
CA SER A 179 1.92 -0.29 12.34
C SER A 179 2.39 -0.34 13.78
N PHE A 180 1.71 -1.15 14.58
CA PHE A 180 2.07 -1.41 15.97
C PHE A 180 1.76 -2.84 16.40
N ALA A 181 2.40 -3.24 17.49
CA ALA A 181 2.08 -4.42 18.26
C ALA A 181 2.10 -4.10 19.76
N ALA A 182 1.22 -4.75 20.52
CA ALA A 182 1.19 -4.77 21.97
C ALA A 182 0.98 -6.21 22.45
N TRP A 183 1.62 -6.59 23.55
CA TRP A 183 1.46 -7.89 24.20
C TRP A 183 1.68 -7.73 25.71
N GLY A 184 1.57 -8.81 26.49
CA GLY A 184 1.79 -8.78 27.94
C GLY A 184 0.98 -7.65 28.61
N GLU A 185 1.63 -6.87 29.47
CA GLU A 185 0.98 -5.77 30.21
C GLU A 185 0.42 -4.65 29.33
N LYS A 186 0.85 -4.55 28.05
CA LYS A 186 0.36 -3.55 27.08
C LYS A 186 -0.87 -4.00 26.31
N SER A 187 -1.25 -5.26 26.42
CA SER A 187 -2.49 -5.80 25.83
C SER A 187 -3.51 -6.10 26.92
N GLU A 188 -4.81 -5.99 26.60
CA GLU A 188 -5.88 -6.19 27.59
C GLU A 188 -5.87 -7.60 28.24
N ASP A 189 -5.54 -8.63 27.47
CA ASP A 189 -5.57 -10.04 27.86
C ASP A 189 -4.18 -10.70 27.92
N GLY A 190 -3.10 -9.92 27.78
CA GLY A 190 -1.72 -10.43 27.75
C GLY A 190 -1.29 -11.04 26.40
N ASN A 191 -2.23 -11.29 25.50
CA ASN A 191 -1.96 -11.86 24.19
C ASN A 191 -1.59 -10.77 23.18
N LEU A 192 -0.71 -11.14 22.25
CA LEU A 192 -0.32 -10.28 21.14
C LEU A 192 -1.54 -9.71 20.39
N ILE A 193 -1.54 -8.39 20.19
CA ILE A 193 -2.44 -7.67 19.30
C ILE A 193 -1.59 -6.78 18.39
N LEU A 194 -1.91 -6.75 17.10
CA LEU A 194 -1.25 -5.89 16.11
C LEU A 194 -2.27 -5.03 15.39
N GLY A 195 -1.88 -3.83 14.97
CA GLY A 195 -2.69 -2.94 14.15
C GLY A 195 -1.85 -2.29 13.06
N ARG A 196 -2.45 -2.03 11.89
CA ARG A 196 -1.80 -1.32 10.79
C ARG A 196 -2.76 -0.49 9.95
N ASN A 197 -2.30 0.68 9.51
CA ASN A 197 -2.79 1.37 8.32
C ASN A 197 -1.85 1.15 7.15
N PHE A 198 -2.41 0.64 6.04
CA PHE A 198 -1.70 0.54 4.77
C PHE A 198 -2.04 1.72 3.87
N ASP A 199 -1.17 2.72 3.88
CA ASP A 199 -1.33 3.95 3.13
C ASP A 199 -0.83 3.77 1.70
N PHE A 200 -1.72 3.24 0.87
CA PHE A 200 -1.51 3.04 -0.55
C PHE A 200 -2.73 3.53 -1.33
N TYR A 201 -2.55 4.63 -2.07
CA TYR A 201 -3.62 5.27 -2.80
C TYR A 201 -3.19 5.56 -4.25
N VAL A 202 -3.95 4.99 -5.19
CA VAL A 202 -3.80 5.27 -6.63
C VAL A 202 -4.94 6.16 -7.12
N SER A 203 -6.17 5.85 -6.71
CA SER A 203 -7.39 6.62 -6.95
C SER A 203 -8.54 6.04 -6.13
N ASP A 204 -9.66 6.77 -6.02
CA ASP A 204 -10.87 6.27 -5.36
C ASP A 204 -11.38 4.99 -6.04
N ALA A 205 -11.33 4.94 -7.37
CA ALA A 205 -11.71 3.76 -8.15
C ALA A 205 -10.82 2.55 -7.84
N PHE A 206 -9.52 2.76 -7.63
CA PHE A 206 -8.60 1.68 -7.26
C PHE A 206 -8.89 1.13 -5.86
N ALA A 207 -9.21 2.00 -4.91
CA ALA A 207 -9.45 1.65 -3.51
C ALA A 207 -10.85 1.05 -3.22
N GLU A 208 -11.74 1.06 -4.22
CA GLU A 208 -13.11 0.57 -4.06
C GLU A 208 -13.19 -0.93 -3.77
N ASN A 209 -12.41 -1.73 -4.50
CA ASN A 209 -12.55 -3.18 -4.55
C ASN A 209 -11.52 -3.92 -3.69
N LYS A 210 -11.62 -3.72 -2.36
CA LYS A 210 -10.79 -4.44 -1.39
C LYS A 210 -11.23 -5.90 -1.28
N ILE A 211 -10.27 -6.81 -1.28
CA ILE A 211 -10.49 -8.25 -1.12
C ILE A 211 -9.87 -8.72 0.19
N VAL A 212 -10.66 -9.42 1.00
CA VAL A 212 -10.18 -10.30 2.07
C VAL A 212 -10.07 -11.70 1.47
N ALA A 213 -8.85 -12.14 1.19
CA ALA A 213 -8.60 -13.42 0.55
C ALA A 213 -8.19 -14.46 1.58
N PHE A 214 -8.86 -15.62 1.55
CA PHE A 214 -8.60 -16.79 2.36
C PHE A 214 -8.10 -17.91 1.44
N ILE A 215 -6.85 -18.30 1.63
CA ILE A 215 -6.17 -19.25 0.75
C ILE A 215 -5.89 -20.54 1.52
N ASN A 216 -6.29 -21.66 0.95
CA ASN A 216 -6.08 -23.00 1.47
C ASN A 216 -5.15 -23.78 0.50
N PRO A 217 -3.82 -23.54 0.57
CA PRO A 217 -2.88 -24.17 -0.34
C PRO A 217 -2.66 -25.65 -0.01
N LYS A 218 -2.28 -26.46 -1.01
CA LYS A 218 -1.85 -27.85 -0.79
C LYS A 218 -0.56 -27.92 0.04
N GLU A 219 0.34 -26.96 -0.14
CA GLU A 219 1.63 -26.87 0.56
C GLU A 219 1.74 -25.55 1.35
N GLY A 220 2.27 -25.63 2.57
CA GLY A 220 2.31 -24.51 3.51
C GLY A 220 1.05 -24.39 4.36
N TYR A 221 0.94 -23.28 5.09
CA TYR A 221 -0.18 -23.00 5.98
C TYR A 221 -1.34 -22.33 5.26
N GLN A 222 -2.56 -22.59 5.71
CA GLN A 222 -3.73 -21.79 5.33
C GLN A 222 -3.59 -20.37 5.90
N PHE A 223 -3.91 -19.35 5.14
CA PHE A 223 -3.77 -17.96 5.59
C PHE A 223 -4.81 -17.04 4.97
N MET A 224 -4.96 -15.87 5.59
CA MET A 224 -5.69 -14.76 5.04
C MET A 224 -4.77 -13.60 4.69
N MET A 225 -5.15 -12.83 3.67
CA MET A 225 -4.51 -11.55 3.35
C MET A 225 -5.54 -10.51 2.90
N VAL A 226 -5.23 -9.24 3.12
CA VAL A 226 -5.98 -8.13 2.53
C VAL A 226 -5.28 -7.73 1.24
N THR A 227 -5.99 -7.78 0.12
CA THR A 227 -5.46 -7.61 -1.24
C THR A 227 -6.45 -6.83 -2.13
N TRP A 228 -6.12 -6.72 -3.42
CA TRP A 228 -6.94 -6.17 -4.49
C TRP A 228 -6.86 -7.10 -5.71
N PRO A 229 -7.78 -6.98 -6.70
CA PRO A 229 -7.79 -7.87 -7.86
C PRO A 229 -6.43 -7.90 -8.58
N GLY A 230 -5.89 -9.10 -8.77
CA GLY A 230 -4.64 -9.35 -9.50
C GLY A 230 -3.37 -9.38 -8.65
N MET A 231 -3.44 -9.02 -7.37
CA MET A 231 -2.29 -9.05 -6.46
C MET A 231 -2.22 -10.37 -5.68
N VAL A 232 -1.20 -11.18 -5.98
CA VAL A 232 -0.90 -12.47 -5.34
C VAL A 232 -0.02 -12.28 -4.09
N GLY A 233 0.88 -11.30 -4.12
CA GLY A 233 1.73 -10.96 -2.97
C GLY A 233 0.93 -10.43 -1.77
N ALA A 234 1.50 -10.53 -0.57
CA ALA A 234 0.86 -10.14 0.68
C ALA A 234 1.42 -8.81 1.22
N VAL A 235 0.57 -7.89 1.62
CA VAL A 235 0.99 -6.66 2.33
C VAL A 235 0.51 -6.63 3.78
N SER A 236 -0.58 -7.34 4.06
CA SER A 236 -1.17 -7.58 5.39
C SER A 236 -1.73 -8.98 5.40
N GLY A 237 -1.42 -9.80 6.39
CA GLY A 237 -2.04 -11.11 6.53
C GLY A 237 -1.74 -11.83 7.83
N MET A 238 -2.48 -12.91 8.06
CA MET A 238 -2.30 -13.83 9.17
C MET A 238 -2.50 -15.28 8.71
N ASN A 239 -1.67 -16.20 9.17
CA ASN A 239 -1.83 -17.62 8.88
C ASN A 239 -2.46 -18.40 10.04
N LYS A 240 -2.78 -19.68 9.81
CA LYS A 240 -3.41 -20.57 10.78
C LYS A 240 -2.58 -20.88 12.02
N GLN A 241 -1.27 -20.64 11.98
CA GLN A 241 -0.38 -20.75 13.13
C GLN A 241 -0.40 -19.47 14.00
N GLY A 242 -1.11 -18.43 13.57
CA GLY A 242 -1.08 -17.13 14.23
C GLY A 242 0.21 -16.36 13.95
N LEU A 243 0.89 -16.63 12.84
CA LEU A 243 1.91 -15.73 12.31
C LEU A 243 1.21 -14.62 11.53
N THR A 244 1.61 -13.37 11.77
CA THR A 244 1.13 -12.18 11.07
C THR A 244 2.27 -11.51 10.33
N VAL A 245 1.97 -10.92 9.18
CA VAL A 245 2.93 -10.15 8.39
C VAL A 245 2.30 -8.83 7.98
N THR A 246 3.03 -7.75 8.21
CA THR A 246 2.73 -6.44 7.63
C THR A 246 4.00 -5.72 7.19
N ILE A 247 3.88 -4.75 6.28
CA ILE A 247 5.03 -4.03 5.72
C ILE A 247 4.95 -2.51 5.85
N ASN A 248 6.09 -1.88 6.08
CA ASN A 248 6.24 -0.43 6.08
C ASN A 248 7.45 -0.01 5.24
N ALA A 249 7.19 0.80 4.21
CA ALA A 249 8.21 1.13 3.22
C ALA A 249 9.28 2.03 3.84
N SER A 250 10.54 1.74 3.56
CA SER A 250 11.69 2.55 3.97
C SER A 250 12.38 3.15 2.74
N LYS A 251 13.07 4.27 2.94
CA LYS A 251 13.67 5.00 1.80
C LYS A 251 14.78 4.19 1.13
N SER A 252 14.54 3.81 -0.12
CA SER A 252 15.40 2.92 -0.89
C SER A 252 16.34 3.68 -1.83
N LYS A 253 17.44 3.05 -2.25
CA LYS A 253 18.15 3.49 -3.45
C LYS A 253 17.40 2.97 -4.67
N ILE A 254 17.26 3.77 -5.73
CA ILE A 254 16.79 3.28 -7.03
C ILE A 254 17.70 2.11 -7.46
N PRO A 255 17.17 0.89 -7.60
CA PRO A 255 17.97 -0.26 -7.99
C PRO A 255 18.12 -0.29 -9.51
N LEU A 256 19.16 -0.95 -10.01
CA LEU A 256 19.46 -1.00 -11.45
C LEU A 256 18.64 -2.08 -12.18
N ILE A 257 18.12 -3.07 -11.44
CA ILE A 257 17.37 -4.22 -11.95
C ILE A 257 16.39 -4.63 -10.84
N ALA A 258 15.17 -5.04 -11.20
CA ALA A 258 14.24 -5.65 -10.28
C ALA A 258 14.76 -7.02 -9.77
N LYS A 259 14.53 -7.30 -8.48
CA LYS A 259 14.73 -8.61 -7.83
C LYS A 259 13.39 -9.09 -7.26
N THR A 260 13.37 -9.87 -6.19
CA THR A 260 12.14 -10.35 -5.56
C THR A 260 11.32 -9.17 -5.03
N PRO A 261 10.05 -9.00 -5.44
CA PRO A 261 9.18 -8.00 -4.85
C PRO A 261 8.94 -8.29 -3.37
N ILE A 262 8.89 -7.25 -2.54
CA ILE A 262 8.70 -7.39 -1.09
C ILE A 262 7.41 -8.14 -0.78
N SER A 263 6.35 -7.85 -1.54
CA SER A 263 5.05 -8.51 -1.39
C SER A 263 5.08 -10.02 -1.64
N ILE A 264 6.04 -10.52 -2.43
CA ILE A 264 6.24 -11.96 -2.65
C ILE A 264 7.00 -12.58 -1.47
N LEU A 265 8.04 -11.90 -0.99
CA LEU A 265 8.77 -12.36 0.21
C LEU A 265 7.83 -12.46 1.43
N THR A 266 7.00 -11.47 1.66
CA THR A 266 6.04 -11.45 2.77
C THR A 266 4.96 -12.49 2.60
N ARG A 267 4.55 -12.80 1.35
CA ARG A 267 3.66 -13.92 1.05
C ARG A 267 4.33 -15.25 1.40
N GLU A 268 5.61 -15.42 1.09
CA GLU A 268 6.37 -16.62 1.45
C GLU A 268 6.49 -16.80 2.96
N ILE A 269 6.84 -15.73 3.69
CA ILE A 269 6.84 -15.76 5.16
C ILE A 269 5.45 -16.15 5.69
N LEU A 270 4.40 -15.50 5.19
CA LEU A 270 3.04 -15.74 5.64
C LEU A 270 2.58 -17.18 5.39
N GLN A 271 2.93 -17.74 4.23
CA GLN A 271 2.50 -19.09 3.84
C GLN A 271 3.34 -20.19 4.50
N HIS A 272 4.64 -19.96 4.75
CA HIS A 272 5.57 -21.04 5.11
C HIS A 272 6.22 -20.94 6.49
N ALA A 273 6.05 -19.84 7.25
CA ALA A 273 6.57 -19.73 8.62
C ALA A 273 5.47 -19.88 9.69
N GLN A 274 5.79 -20.55 10.80
CA GLN A 274 4.91 -20.63 11.97
C GLN A 274 5.35 -19.74 13.15
N ASN A 275 6.57 -19.23 13.13
CA ASN A 275 7.15 -18.42 14.19
C ASN A 275 8.17 -17.39 13.63
N ILE A 276 8.71 -16.55 14.50
CA ILE A 276 9.66 -15.49 14.12
C ILE A 276 10.96 -16.04 13.54
N GLU A 277 11.48 -17.14 14.07
CA GLU A 277 12.75 -17.73 13.62
C GLU A 277 12.66 -18.19 12.15
N GLU A 278 11.58 -18.88 11.80
CA GLU A 278 11.33 -19.33 10.43
C GLU A 278 11.11 -18.15 9.47
N ALA A 279 10.40 -17.11 9.91
CA ALA A 279 10.21 -15.89 9.14
C ALA A 279 11.56 -15.22 8.81
N ILE A 280 12.47 -15.15 9.80
CA ILE A 280 13.84 -14.64 9.61
C ILE A 280 14.62 -15.53 8.64
N ALA A 281 14.47 -16.86 8.74
CA ALA A 281 15.18 -17.80 7.87
C ALA A 281 14.75 -17.67 6.39
N ILE A 282 13.46 -17.42 6.13
CA ILE A 282 12.93 -17.13 4.78
C ILE A 282 13.48 -15.79 4.26
N ALA A 283 13.40 -14.73 5.07
CA ALA A 283 13.89 -13.40 4.70
C ALA A 283 15.38 -13.39 4.36
N LYS A 284 16.22 -14.10 5.13
CA LYS A 284 17.67 -14.18 4.91
C LYS A 284 18.08 -14.79 3.57
N LYS A 285 17.24 -15.66 2.98
CA LYS A 285 17.53 -16.35 1.72
C LYS A 285 17.14 -15.52 0.49
N THR A 286 16.43 -14.41 0.67
CA THR A 286 15.76 -13.69 -0.41
C THR A 286 16.47 -12.38 -0.72
N GLU A 287 16.82 -12.17 -1.99
CA GLU A 287 17.37 -10.91 -2.44
C GLU A 287 16.27 -9.93 -2.88
N VAL A 288 16.12 -8.83 -2.14
CA VAL A 288 15.16 -7.77 -2.45
C VAL A 288 15.82 -6.59 -3.19
N PHE A 289 15.01 -5.74 -3.83
CA PHE A 289 15.50 -4.55 -4.56
C PHE A 289 15.04 -3.21 -3.95
N VAL A 290 14.20 -3.25 -2.92
CA VAL A 290 13.81 -2.08 -2.13
C VAL A 290 14.07 -2.32 -0.64
N SER A 291 13.90 -1.28 0.14
CA SER A 291 14.06 -1.20 1.57
C SER A 291 12.68 -1.25 2.23
N GLU A 292 12.45 -2.19 3.14
CA GLU A 292 11.17 -2.39 3.82
C GLU A 292 11.40 -2.88 5.24
N SER A 293 10.58 -2.41 6.18
CA SER A 293 10.43 -3.02 7.50
C SER A 293 9.24 -3.96 7.48
N ILE A 294 9.48 -5.25 7.68
CA ILE A 294 8.45 -6.29 7.75
C ILE A 294 8.16 -6.56 9.23
N MET A 295 7.01 -6.12 9.73
CA MET A 295 6.57 -6.47 11.08
C MET A 295 5.99 -7.88 11.09
N VAL A 296 6.63 -8.76 11.84
CA VAL A 296 6.21 -10.15 12.03
C VAL A 296 5.76 -10.34 13.48
N GLY A 297 4.48 -10.65 13.68
CA GLY A 297 3.94 -11.06 14.97
C GLY A 297 3.68 -12.56 14.99
N SER A 298 3.93 -13.21 16.13
CA SER A 298 3.79 -14.66 16.27
C SER A 298 3.00 -15.03 17.52
N ALA A 299 1.94 -15.82 17.35
CA ALA A 299 1.20 -16.40 18.47
C ALA A 299 2.03 -17.41 19.27
N ASN A 300 2.99 -18.07 18.62
CA ASN A 300 3.89 -19.05 19.25
C ASN A 300 4.91 -18.37 20.15
N ASP A 301 5.38 -17.18 19.75
CA ASP A 301 6.38 -16.39 20.49
C ASP A 301 5.73 -15.34 21.41
N ASN A 302 4.43 -15.09 21.26
CA ASN A 302 3.66 -14.02 21.91
C ASN A 302 4.33 -12.63 21.86
N LYS A 303 4.98 -12.32 20.74
CA LYS A 303 5.67 -11.04 20.51
C LYS A 303 5.70 -10.70 19.01
N ALA A 304 6.15 -9.49 18.70
CA ALA A 304 6.44 -9.05 17.35
C ALA A 304 7.88 -8.52 17.22
N VAL A 305 8.42 -8.60 16.01
CA VAL A 305 9.74 -8.07 15.62
C VAL A 305 9.62 -7.32 14.30
N LEU A 306 10.62 -6.48 13.97
CA LEU A 306 10.80 -5.96 12.62
C LEU A 306 11.95 -6.69 11.94
N ILE A 307 11.65 -7.32 10.81
CA ILE A 307 12.66 -7.79 9.86
C ILE A 307 12.88 -6.64 8.88
N GLU A 308 14.00 -5.93 9.03
CA GLU A 308 14.34 -4.77 8.22
C GLU A 308 15.26 -5.19 7.09
N VAL A 309 14.78 -5.11 5.86
CA VAL A 309 15.51 -5.54 4.67
C VAL A 309 15.85 -4.36 3.79
N SER A 310 17.03 -4.41 3.18
CA SER A 310 17.48 -3.52 2.13
C SER A 310 18.16 -4.34 1.02
N PRO A 311 18.47 -3.76 -0.15
CA PRO A 311 19.12 -4.51 -1.23
C PRO A 311 20.50 -5.08 -0.91
N LYS A 312 21.10 -4.72 0.24
CA LYS A 312 22.48 -5.10 0.62
C LYS A 312 22.61 -5.67 2.02
N LYS A 313 21.63 -5.45 2.88
CA LYS A 313 21.68 -5.76 4.31
C LYS A 313 20.30 -6.14 4.80
N MET A 314 20.29 -6.94 5.85
CA MET A 314 19.10 -7.26 6.63
C MET A 314 19.46 -7.10 8.10
N ASP A 315 18.53 -6.59 8.89
CA ASP A 315 18.60 -6.53 10.34
C ASP A 315 17.28 -7.07 10.94
N VAL A 316 17.32 -7.47 12.21
CA VAL A 316 16.15 -7.87 12.97
C VAL A 316 16.09 -7.02 14.22
N TYR A 317 15.11 -6.13 14.28
CA TYR A 317 14.88 -5.28 15.44
C TYR A 317 13.84 -5.92 16.36
N GLU A 318 14.29 -6.24 17.57
CA GLU A 318 13.43 -6.59 18.71
C GLU A 318 13.42 -5.42 19.70
N VAL A 319 12.25 -5.10 20.26
CA VAL A 319 12.17 -4.02 21.24
C VAL A 319 12.83 -4.44 22.56
N PRO A 320 13.77 -3.65 23.11
CA PRO A 320 14.42 -3.98 24.38
C PRO A 320 13.50 -3.65 25.55
N ASN A 321 13.24 -4.62 26.44
CA ASN A 321 12.59 -4.41 27.75
C ASN A 321 11.21 -3.72 27.70
N THR A 322 10.43 -3.89 26.63
CA THR A 322 9.04 -3.42 26.58
C THR A 322 8.11 -4.45 25.94
N ASN A 323 6.80 -4.29 26.13
CA ASN A 323 5.78 -5.12 25.49
C ASN A 323 5.01 -4.40 24.36
N GLN A 324 5.65 -3.44 23.71
CA GLN A 324 5.09 -2.74 22.56
C GLN A 324 6.15 -2.53 21.47
N LEU A 325 5.74 -2.58 20.21
CA LEU A 325 6.60 -2.30 19.07
C LEU A 325 5.85 -1.43 18.09
N ILE A 326 6.46 -0.30 17.71
CA ILE A 326 5.89 0.69 16.80
C ILE A 326 6.76 0.74 15.55
N CYS A 327 6.15 0.90 14.38
CA CYS A 327 6.85 1.06 13.12
C CYS A 327 6.14 2.08 12.23
N SER A 328 6.89 3.10 11.81
CA SER A 328 6.48 4.03 10.76
C SER A 328 7.27 3.71 9.48
N ASN A 329 7.93 4.67 8.82
CA ASN A 329 8.60 4.47 7.52
C ASN A 329 10.11 4.77 7.61
N HIS A 330 10.76 4.26 8.65
CA HIS A 330 12.20 4.34 8.85
C HIS A 330 12.71 3.10 9.60
N PHE A 331 13.99 2.80 9.46
CA PHE A 331 14.67 1.69 10.11
C PHE A 331 15.08 2.00 11.54
N GLN A 332 14.93 1.00 12.42
CA GLN A 332 15.22 1.06 13.85
C GLN A 332 16.39 0.14 14.27
N GLY A 333 16.70 -0.89 13.48
CA GLY A 333 17.78 -1.85 13.75
C GLY A 333 19.16 -1.20 13.73
N GLU A 334 20.09 -1.74 14.53
CA GLU A 334 21.45 -1.19 14.70
C GLU A 334 22.23 -1.06 13.39
N ASP A 335 22.06 -2.01 12.47
CA ASP A 335 22.81 -2.06 11.20
C ASP A 335 22.32 -1.06 10.15
N LEU A 336 21.08 -0.58 10.32
CA LEU A 336 20.35 0.23 9.35
C LEU A 336 19.97 1.62 9.87
N LYS A 337 19.76 1.80 11.18
CA LYS A 337 19.27 3.06 11.77
C LYS A 337 20.17 4.25 11.44
N ASN A 338 21.49 4.04 11.45
CA ASN A 338 22.49 5.09 11.23
C ASN A 338 22.80 5.33 9.74
N GLU A 339 22.15 4.63 8.80
CA GLU A 339 22.38 4.89 7.39
C GLU A 339 21.93 6.30 6.99
N LYS A 340 22.74 6.99 6.19
CA LYS A 340 22.48 8.37 5.75
C LYS A 340 21.08 8.55 5.14
N ARG A 341 20.58 7.58 4.37
CA ARG A 341 19.23 7.66 3.78
C ARG A 341 18.13 7.57 4.84
N ASN A 342 18.32 6.70 5.83
CA ASN A 342 17.40 6.56 6.94
C ASN A 342 17.35 7.84 7.78
N GLN A 343 18.51 8.39 8.13
CA GLN A 343 18.62 9.65 8.86
C GLN A 343 17.99 10.82 8.10
N LEU A 344 18.17 10.88 6.76
CA LEU A 344 17.49 11.87 5.93
C LEU A 344 15.98 11.67 5.91
N GLN A 345 15.50 10.43 5.90
CA GLN A 345 14.07 10.12 5.96
C GLN A 345 13.47 10.57 7.28
N ILE A 346 14.10 10.24 8.42
CA ILE A 346 13.68 10.68 9.76
C ILE A 346 13.59 12.20 9.82
N ALA A 347 14.64 12.91 9.39
CA ALA A 347 14.71 14.37 9.51
C ALA A 347 13.80 15.15 8.54
N ASN A 348 13.48 14.60 7.37
CA ASN A 348 12.82 15.36 6.30
C ASN A 348 11.41 14.88 5.96
N SER A 349 10.92 13.80 6.56
CA SER A 349 9.59 13.23 6.28
C SER A 349 8.66 13.28 7.50
N HIS A 350 7.44 12.80 7.31
CA HIS A 350 6.42 12.64 8.35
C HIS A 350 6.56 11.32 9.13
N SER A 351 7.62 10.53 8.89
CA SER A 351 7.86 9.21 9.49
C SER A 351 8.09 9.28 11.00
N GLU A 352 8.97 10.17 11.46
CA GLU A 352 9.26 10.36 12.89
C GLU A 352 8.05 10.93 13.63
N TYR A 353 7.39 11.92 13.02
CA TYR A 353 6.21 12.56 13.60
C TYR A 353 5.09 11.55 13.91
N ARG A 354 4.83 10.61 12.98
CA ARG A 354 3.84 9.53 13.20
C ARG A 354 4.31 8.52 14.24
N PHE A 355 5.60 8.25 14.31
CA PHE A 355 6.18 7.39 15.35
C PHE A 355 5.94 7.97 16.74
N GLU A 356 6.30 9.25 16.94
CA GLU A 356 6.06 9.99 18.18
C GLU A 356 4.55 10.06 18.51
N ARG A 357 3.70 10.33 17.51
CA ARG A 357 2.24 10.36 17.73
C ARG A 357 1.71 9.00 18.20
N MET A 358 2.23 7.92 17.67
CA MET A 358 1.84 6.58 18.11
C MET A 358 2.32 6.29 19.53
N GLN A 359 3.48 6.80 19.93
CA GLN A 359 3.94 6.71 21.33
C GLN A 359 3.01 7.45 22.29
N GLU A 360 2.55 8.66 21.95
CA GLU A 360 1.56 9.40 22.74
C GLU A 360 0.28 8.57 22.94
N LEU A 361 -0.27 8.03 21.85
CA LEU A 361 -1.50 7.24 21.90
C LEU A 361 -1.35 5.95 22.73
N PHE A 362 -0.18 5.30 22.67
CA PHE A 362 0.13 4.13 23.51
C PHE A 362 0.34 4.48 24.99
N ALA A 363 0.79 5.70 25.29
CA ALA A 363 0.89 6.19 26.66
C ALA A 363 -0.50 6.51 27.23
N GLU A 364 -1.39 7.08 26.41
CA GLU A 364 -2.79 7.35 26.76
C GLU A 364 -3.63 6.08 26.89
N ASN A 365 -3.27 5.01 26.17
CA ASN A 365 -3.98 3.74 26.14
C ASN A 365 -3.08 2.59 26.63
N PRO A 366 -2.94 2.40 27.96
CA PRO A 366 -1.97 1.46 28.51
C PRO A 366 -2.28 -0.01 28.21
N LYS A 367 -3.54 -0.37 27.91
CA LYS A 367 -3.97 -1.75 27.59
C LYS A 367 -4.74 -1.76 26.29
N ILE A 368 -4.08 -2.20 25.22
CA ILE A 368 -4.64 -2.25 23.87
C ILE A 368 -5.60 -3.44 23.73
N ASN A 369 -6.79 -3.16 23.23
CA ASN A 369 -7.79 -4.14 22.76
C ASN A 369 -8.22 -3.78 21.32
N PRO A 370 -9.02 -4.61 20.62
CA PRO A 370 -9.40 -4.34 19.24
C PRO A 370 -10.10 -2.98 19.03
N LYS A 371 -10.93 -2.55 19.98
CA LYS A 371 -11.62 -1.25 19.89
C LYS A 371 -10.61 -0.09 19.95
N ILE A 372 -9.75 -0.08 20.96
CA ILE A 372 -8.69 0.92 21.13
C ILE A 372 -7.74 0.92 19.93
N ALA A 373 -7.35 -0.27 19.45
CA ALA A 373 -6.53 -0.40 18.26
C ALA A 373 -7.19 0.29 17.04
N SER A 374 -8.49 0.12 16.85
CA SER A 374 -9.21 0.80 15.77
C SER A 374 -9.25 2.32 15.94
N GLU A 375 -9.36 2.83 17.17
CA GLU A 375 -9.35 4.26 17.48
C GLU A 375 -7.97 4.89 17.20
N ILE A 376 -6.88 4.20 17.56
CA ILE A 376 -5.50 4.59 17.21
C ILE A 376 -5.33 4.65 15.69
N LEU A 377 -5.77 3.61 14.97
CA LEU A 377 -5.70 3.57 13.51
C LEU A 377 -6.56 4.67 12.84
N ARG A 378 -7.58 5.18 13.52
CA ARG A 378 -8.47 6.26 13.03
C ARG A 378 -8.00 7.67 13.43
N ASN A 379 -6.92 7.80 14.20
CA ASN A 379 -6.46 9.08 14.72
C ASN A 379 -6.02 10.02 13.59
N LYS A 380 -6.65 11.21 13.53
CA LYS A 380 -6.43 12.23 12.49
C LYS A 380 -5.63 13.44 12.99
N ASP A 381 -5.27 13.42 14.27
CA ASP A 381 -4.68 14.55 14.97
C ASP A 381 -3.16 14.44 14.98
N GLY A 382 -2.50 15.58 15.16
CA GLY A 382 -1.06 15.65 15.30
C GLY A 382 -0.59 15.37 16.71
N LEU A 383 0.72 15.53 16.92
CA LEU A 383 1.34 15.54 18.25
C LEU A 383 0.59 16.48 19.18
N GLN A 384 0.38 16.06 20.42
CA GLN A 384 -0.34 16.84 21.43
C GLN A 384 -1.76 17.24 20.97
N ASN A 385 -2.37 16.44 20.10
CA ASN A 385 -3.71 16.64 19.55
C ASN A 385 -3.89 17.93 18.74
N ILE A 386 -2.82 18.47 18.14
CA ILE A 386 -2.96 19.64 17.25
C ILE A 386 -3.77 19.29 15.99
N ALA A 387 -4.60 20.23 15.54
CA ALA A 387 -5.35 20.08 14.29
C ALA A 387 -4.41 20.23 13.08
N LEU A 388 -4.22 19.15 12.33
CA LEU A 388 -3.34 19.12 11.15
C LEU A 388 -4.01 19.58 9.85
N GLY A 389 -5.34 19.61 9.84
CA GLY A 389 -6.15 19.57 8.62
C GLY A 389 -6.22 18.16 8.01
N TYR A 390 -7.34 17.86 7.34
CA TYR A 390 -7.61 16.52 6.83
C TYR A 390 -6.84 16.25 5.53
N GLY A 391 -6.18 15.09 5.41
CA GLY A 391 -5.25 14.80 4.31
C GLY A 391 -3.79 15.08 4.62
N ASN A 392 -3.47 15.60 5.81
CA ASN A 392 -2.08 15.81 6.23
C ASN A 392 -1.40 14.48 6.55
N GLU A 393 -0.26 14.23 5.91
CA GLU A 393 0.46 12.96 5.96
C GLU A 393 1.14 12.72 7.33
N LYS A 394 1.18 13.74 8.20
CA LYS A 394 1.57 13.59 9.61
C LYS A 394 0.54 12.85 10.47
N ALA A 395 -0.72 12.77 10.04
CA ALA A 395 -1.74 12.01 10.75
C ALA A 395 -1.52 10.49 10.59
N LEU A 396 -1.86 9.70 11.61
CA LEU A 396 -1.90 8.23 11.46
C LEU A 396 -2.99 7.79 10.48
N ASN A 397 -4.10 8.51 10.46
CA ASN A 397 -5.15 8.44 9.45
C ASN A 397 -5.17 9.73 8.63
N GLN A 398 -4.38 9.75 7.56
CA GLN A 398 -4.40 10.82 6.57
C GLN A 398 -5.60 10.74 5.58
N LEU A 399 -6.56 9.83 5.81
CA LEU A 399 -7.74 9.62 4.95
C LEU A 399 -7.38 9.17 3.52
N MET A 400 -6.36 8.33 3.40
CA MET A 400 -5.91 7.75 2.13
C MET A 400 -5.58 6.26 2.22
N ALA A 401 -5.72 5.63 3.40
CA ALA A 401 -5.36 4.23 3.57
C ALA A 401 -6.19 3.34 2.64
N HIS A 402 -5.52 2.37 2.00
CA HIS A 402 -6.24 1.28 1.34
C HIS A 402 -7.00 0.49 2.40
N HIS A 403 -6.39 0.17 3.54
CA HIS A 403 -7.08 -0.53 4.62
C HIS A 403 -6.39 -0.31 5.97
N GLY A 404 -7.21 -0.35 7.02
CA GLY A 404 -6.80 -0.67 8.38
C GLY A 404 -7.01 -2.16 8.65
N VAL A 405 -6.10 -2.79 9.38
CA VAL A 405 -6.23 -4.19 9.83
C VAL A 405 -5.76 -4.34 11.27
N ILE A 406 -6.45 -5.19 12.04
CA ILE A 406 -6.11 -5.52 13.42
C ILE A 406 -6.06 -7.04 13.55
N PHE A 407 -5.03 -7.58 14.19
CA PHE A 407 -4.84 -9.01 14.41
C PHE A 407 -4.82 -9.35 15.89
N LYS A 408 -5.47 -10.45 16.26
CA LYS A 408 -5.37 -11.15 17.54
C LYS A 408 -4.91 -12.58 17.23
N PRO A 409 -3.59 -12.82 17.16
CA PRO A 409 -3.07 -14.04 16.54
C PRO A 409 -3.32 -15.30 17.37
N LYS A 410 -3.38 -15.20 18.70
CA LYS A 410 -3.67 -16.33 19.59
C LYS A 410 -5.07 -16.91 19.33
N GLU A 411 -6.06 -16.04 19.16
CA GLU A 411 -7.46 -16.36 18.87
C GLU A 411 -7.73 -16.55 17.37
N LYS A 412 -6.74 -16.24 16.53
CA LYS A 412 -6.81 -16.21 15.06
C LYS A 412 -7.97 -15.34 14.57
N LEU A 413 -8.19 -14.22 15.26
CA LEU A 413 -9.15 -13.20 14.88
C LEU A 413 -8.45 -12.07 14.12
N VAL A 414 -9.09 -11.59 13.08
CA VAL A 414 -8.65 -10.44 12.29
C VAL A 414 -9.82 -9.52 12.02
N TRP A 415 -9.59 -8.21 12.11
CA TRP A 415 -10.54 -7.19 11.75
C TRP A 415 -10.02 -6.39 10.57
N VAL A 416 -10.81 -6.26 9.51
CA VAL A 416 -10.44 -5.51 8.29
C VAL A 416 -11.41 -4.37 8.09
N SER A 417 -10.90 -3.15 7.92
CA SER A 417 -11.75 -1.97 7.72
C SER A 417 -12.44 -1.97 6.35
N ALA A 418 -13.75 -1.83 6.36
CA ALA A 418 -14.54 -1.51 5.18
C ALA A 418 -14.28 -0.07 4.70
N ASN A 419 -14.79 0.25 3.51
CA ASN A 419 -14.72 1.61 2.98
C ASN A 419 -15.61 2.59 3.77
N PRO A 420 -15.25 3.89 3.77
CA PRO A 420 -14.04 4.48 3.18
C PRO A 420 -12.82 4.36 4.13
N TYR A 421 -11.64 4.14 3.53
CA TYR A 421 -10.34 4.07 4.22
C TYR A 421 -10.35 3.05 5.39
N GLN A 422 -10.00 3.50 6.60
CA GLN A 422 -10.14 2.81 7.89
C GLN A 422 -11.27 3.38 8.76
N LEU A 423 -12.12 4.25 8.21
CA LEU A 423 -13.28 4.83 8.91
C LEU A 423 -14.52 3.94 8.83
N GLY A 424 -14.60 3.06 7.83
CA GLY A 424 -15.67 2.08 7.73
C GLY A 424 -15.70 1.09 8.91
N GLU A 425 -16.73 0.27 8.95
CA GLU A 425 -16.85 -0.83 9.91
C GLU A 425 -15.67 -1.79 9.76
N PHE A 426 -15.05 -2.18 10.86
CA PHE A 426 -14.02 -3.22 10.88
C PHE A 426 -14.72 -4.57 11.01
N VAL A 427 -14.75 -5.32 9.90
CA VAL A 427 -15.40 -6.63 9.81
C VAL A 427 -14.48 -7.69 10.41
N CYS A 428 -15.00 -8.44 11.37
CA CYS A 428 -14.25 -9.49 12.06
C CYS A 428 -14.31 -10.82 11.30
N TYR A 429 -13.18 -11.53 11.22
CA TYR A 429 -13.08 -12.89 10.71
C TYR A 429 -12.30 -13.75 11.69
N ASN A 430 -12.67 -15.03 11.76
CA ASN A 430 -11.96 -16.04 12.54
C ASN A 430 -11.43 -17.12 11.58
N LEU A 431 -10.11 -17.25 11.46
CA LEU A 431 -9.52 -18.21 10.51
C LEU A 431 -9.91 -19.65 10.85
N ASP A 432 -10.06 -19.98 12.14
CA ASP A 432 -10.52 -21.31 12.53
C ASP A 432 -11.91 -21.65 12.01
N SER A 433 -12.80 -20.67 11.94
CA SER A 433 -14.14 -20.84 11.39
C SER A 433 -14.15 -20.83 9.86
N VAL A 434 -13.36 -19.96 9.23
CA VAL A 434 -13.29 -19.83 7.76
C VAL A 434 -12.79 -21.12 7.11
N PHE A 435 -11.74 -21.72 7.68
CA PHE A 435 -11.09 -22.91 7.13
C PHE A 435 -11.66 -24.24 7.65
N LYS A 436 -12.86 -24.23 8.27
CA LYS A 436 -13.59 -25.48 8.53
C LYS A 436 -13.99 -26.13 7.21
N GLU A 437 -14.10 -27.46 7.23
CA GLU A 437 -14.41 -28.26 6.04
C GLU A 437 -15.65 -27.72 5.29
N ARG A 438 -15.46 -27.38 4.01
CA ARG A 438 -16.49 -26.79 3.17
C ARG A 438 -17.18 -27.85 2.32
N LYS A 439 -18.51 -27.85 2.35
CA LYS A 439 -19.34 -28.64 1.43
C LYS A 439 -19.26 -28.05 0.02
N MET A 440 -19.42 -28.90 -1.00
CA MET A 440 -19.60 -28.43 -2.38
C MET A 440 -20.94 -27.73 -2.53
N ASN A 441 -20.95 -26.58 -3.23
CA ASN A 441 -22.14 -25.84 -3.64
C ASN A 441 -23.15 -25.35 -2.55
N PRO A 442 -22.72 -24.78 -1.40
CA PRO A 442 -23.64 -24.00 -0.58
C PRO A 442 -23.98 -22.65 -1.24
N ILE A 443 -25.12 -22.06 -0.86
CA ILE A 443 -25.35 -20.62 -1.03
C ILE A 443 -24.16 -19.90 -0.37
N VAL A 444 -23.46 -19.05 -1.12
CA VAL A 444 -22.31 -18.34 -0.58
C VAL A 444 -22.81 -17.27 0.38
N THR A 445 -22.27 -17.29 1.59
CA THR A 445 -22.52 -16.30 2.64
C THR A 445 -21.20 -15.72 3.10
N SER A 446 -21.25 -14.53 3.70
CA SER A 446 -20.07 -13.91 4.29
C SER A 446 -19.41 -14.81 5.33
N PHE A 447 -18.07 -14.77 5.38
CA PHE A 447 -17.23 -15.37 6.43
C PHE A 447 -17.13 -14.51 7.69
N GLN A 448 -17.84 -13.38 7.73
CA GLN A 448 -17.90 -12.50 8.89
C GLN A 448 -18.23 -13.28 10.16
N GLN A 449 -17.40 -13.10 11.18
CA GLN A 449 -17.69 -13.52 12.54
C GLN A 449 -18.72 -12.56 13.14
N LYS A 450 -19.96 -13.04 13.28
CA LYS A 450 -21.07 -12.22 13.77
C LYS A 450 -20.78 -11.66 15.17
N ASN A 451 -21.24 -10.43 15.42
CA ASN A 451 -21.21 -9.73 16.71
C ASN A 451 -19.83 -9.32 17.24
N LEU A 452 -18.76 -9.43 16.44
CA LEU A 452 -17.42 -8.95 16.81
C LEU A 452 -16.94 -7.77 15.97
N ASP A 453 -17.74 -7.27 15.02
CA ASP A 453 -17.38 -6.10 14.22
C ASP A 453 -17.22 -4.85 15.10
N ILE A 454 -16.33 -3.96 14.68
CA ILE A 454 -16.18 -2.65 15.31
C ILE A 454 -16.87 -1.62 14.40
N ALA A 455 -17.83 -0.90 14.98
CA ALA A 455 -18.66 0.05 14.25
C ALA A 455 -17.85 1.09 13.47
N ARG A 456 -18.46 1.62 12.40
CA ARG A 456 -17.92 2.73 11.61
C ARG A 456 -17.65 3.96 12.49
N ASP A 457 -16.66 4.75 12.11
CA ASP A 457 -16.29 5.99 12.79
C ASP A 457 -17.38 7.06 12.61
N SER A 458 -17.78 7.71 13.70
CA SER A 458 -18.82 8.76 13.69
C SER A 458 -18.38 10.02 12.93
N PHE A 459 -17.08 10.19 12.70
CA PHE A 459 -16.53 11.26 11.85
C PHE A 459 -17.19 11.31 10.47
N LEU A 460 -17.58 10.15 9.91
CA LEU A 460 -18.24 10.06 8.61
C LEU A 460 -19.56 10.85 8.52
N GLU A 461 -20.19 11.12 9.66
CA GLU A 461 -21.48 11.83 9.74
C GLU A 461 -21.31 13.34 9.93
N THR A 462 -20.08 13.80 10.16
CA THR A 462 -19.78 15.20 10.49
C THR A 462 -19.75 16.13 9.29
N ILE A 463 -19.94 17.43 9.53
CA ILE A 463 -19.71 18.49 8.53
C ILE A 463 -18.24 18.51 8.10
N ALA A 464 -17.32 18.25 9.01
CA ALA A 464 -15.89 18.21 8.76
C ALA A 464 -15.52 17.18 7.67
N TYR A 465 -16.09 15.97 7.73
CA TYR A 465 -15.88 14.97 6.67
C TYR A 465 -16.49 15.39 5.33
N LYS A 466 -17.71 15.96 5.34
CA LYS A 466 -18.33 16.50 4.11
C LYS A 466 -17.49 17.61 3.48
N ASN A 467 -16.90 18.47 4.30
CA ASN A 467 -16.00 19.53 3.84
C ASN A 467 -14.70 18.96 3.29
N TYR A 468 -14.12 17.93 3.92
CA TYR A 468 -12.95 17.22 3.38
C TYR A 468 -13.23 16.61 2.01
N GLN A 469 -14.37 15.95 1.82
CA GLN A 469 -14.75 15.38 0.52
C GLN A 469 -14.86 16.46 -0.57
N LYS A 470 -15.48 17.60 -0.24
CA LYS A 470 -15.53 18.75 -1.16
C LYS A 470 -14.14 19.32 -1.41
N PHE A 471 -13.32 19.45 -0.37
CA PHE A 471 -11.95 19.92 -0.47
C PHE A 471 -11.16 19.10 -1.49
N ARG A 472 -11.22 17.76 -1.45
CA ARG A 472 -10.53 16.90 -2.43
C ARG A 472 -10.89 17.24 -3.87
N ILE A 473 -12.18 17.44 -4.15
CA ILE A 473 -12.66 17.79 -5.50
C ILE A 473 -12.16 19.18 -5.92
N GLU A 474 -12.24 20.17 -5.02
CA GLU A 474 -11.76 21.53 -5.32
C GLU A 474 -10.23 21.61 -5.39
N ASP A 475 -9.51 20.77 -4.67
CA ASP A 475 -8.04 20.68 -4.66
C ASP A 475 -7.50 20.19 -6.01
N ASP A 476 -8.15 19.19 -6.60
CA ASP A 476 -7.86 18.72 -7.96
C ASP A 476 -8.09 19.85 -9.00
N LYS A 477 -9.15 20.65 -8.83
CA LYS A 477 -9.40 21.80 -9.71
C LYS A 477 -8.34 22.89 -9.55
N ILE A 478 -7.92 23.19 -8.32
CA ILE A 478 -6.82 24.13 -8.07
C ILE A 478 -5.54 23.69 -8.79
N ASP A 479 -5.21 22.39 -8.77
CA ASP A 479 -4.02 21.88 -9.47
C ASP A 479 -4.12 22.08 -10.99
N LEU A 480 -5.30 21.87 -11.57
CA LEU A 480 -5.56 22.17 -12.99
C LEU A 480 -5.44 23.67 -13.29
N TYR A 481 -6.01 24.53 -12.45
CA TYR A 481 -5.92 25.98 -12.60
C TYR A 481 -4.47 26.48 -12.53
N LEU A 482 -3.68 25.97 -11.58
CA LEU A 482 -2.26 26.29 -11.43
C LEU A 482 -1.42 25.82 -12.62
N LYS A 483 -1.73 24.64 -13.16
CA LYS A 483 -1.06 24.06 -14.34
C LYS A 483 -1.36 24.85 -15.61
N ASN A 484 -2.63 25.17 -15.83
CA ASN A 484 -3.10 25.89 -17.02
C ASN A 484 -2.98 27.42 -16.92
N LYS A 485 -2.61 27.93 -15.73
CA LYS A 485 -2.52 29.37 -15.39
C LYS A 485 -3.84 30.12 -15.57
N GLU A 486 -4.94 29.42 -15.36
CA GLU A 486 -6.30 29.96 -15.46
C GLU A 486 -6.56 31.00 -14.35
N THR A 487 -7.62 31.78 -14.47
CA THR A 487 -8.02 32.78 -13.46
C THR A 487 -9.07 32.17 -12.55
N ILE A 488 -8.88 32.33 -11.25
CA ILE A 488 -9.75 31.81 -10.19
C ILE A 488 -10.51 32.98 -9.57
N SER A 489 -11.81 32.81 -9.32
CA SER A 489 -12.60 33.85 -8.65
C SER A 489 -12.20 33.99 -7.17
N PRO A 490 -12.28 35.19 -6.59
CA PRO A 490 -12.02 35.38 -5.15
C PRO A 490 -12.92 34.52 -4.26
N GLU A 491 -14.19 34.35 -4.61
CA GLU A 491 -15.14 33.47 -3.90
C GLU A 491 -14.70 32.01 -3.92
N PHE A 492 -14.24 31.52 -5.07
CA PHE A 492 -13.73 30.15 -5.16
C PHE A 492 -12.54 29.95 -4.22
N MET A 493 -11.58 30.87 -4.23
CA MET A 493 -10.38 30.77 -3.39
C MET A 493 -10.73 30.80 -1.90
N ALA A 494 -11.63 31.70 -1.48
CA ALA A 494 -12.09 31.78 -0.11
C ALA A 494 -12.83 30.50 0.33
N ASN A 495 -13.72 29.97 -0.53
CA ASN A 495 -14.41 28.72 -0.28
C ASN A 495 -13.41 27.56 -0.16
N TYR A 496 -12.47 27.41 -1.09
CA TYR A 496 -11.45 26.37 -1.07
C TYR A 496 -10.64 26.37 0.24
N GLN A 497 -10.22 27.54 0.72
CA GLN A 497 -9.52 27.65 2.01
C GLN A 497 -10.40 27.29 3.20
N SER A 498 -11.69 27.64 3.17
CA SER A 498 -12.64 27.35 4.24
C SER A 498 -12.99 25.86 4.39
N LEU A 499 -12.81 25.06 3.33
CA LEU A 499 -13.14 23.63 3.37
C LEU A 499 -12.15 22.82 4.23
N ASN A 500 -10.90 23.30 4.38
CA ASN A 500 -9.88 22.61 5.16
C ASN A 500 -8.90 23.62 5.80
N PRO A 501 -9.38 24.46 6.74
CA PRO A 501 -8.69 25.68 7.16
C PRO A 501 -7.43 25.44 8.00
N ASP A 502 -7.22 24.23 8.51
CA ASP A 502 -6.00 23.84 9.22
C ASP A 502 -4.95 23.18 8.33
N TYR A 503 -5.34 22.76 7.12
CA TYR A 503 -4.41 22.13 6.21
C TYR A 503 -3.55 23.18 5.51
N TRP A 504 -2.23 23.11 5.66
CA TRP A 504 -1.31 24.11 5.13
C TRP A 504 -1.40 24.25 3.59
N VAL A 505 -1.80 23.19 2.88
CA VAL A 505 -1.87 23.12 1.42
C VAL A 505 -2.85 24.15 0.83
N VAL A 506 -3.98 24.41 1.49
CA VAL A 506 -4.96 25.37 0.95
C VAL A 506 -4.40 26.79 0.86
N TYR A 507 -3.48 27.14 1.76
CA TYR A 507 -2.78 28.43 1.74
C TYR A 507 -1.57 28.39 0.82
N TYR A 508 -0.84 27.27 0.78
CA TYR A 508 0.30 27.11 -0.13
C TYR A 508 -0.12 27.25 -1.60
N LYS A 509 -1.15 26.53 -2.03
CA LYS A 509 -1.65 26.57 -3.42
C LYS A 509 -2.25 27.94 -3.77
N ALA A 510 -2.95 28.59 -2.83
CA ALA A 510 -3.38 29.98 -2.99
C ALA A 510 -2.18 30.94 -3.17
N GLY A 511 -1.13 30.77 -2.37
CA GLY A 511 0.12 31.53 -2.46
C GLY A 511 0.80 31.37 -3.82
N LEU A 512 0.84 30.13 -4.36
CA LEU A 512 1.33 29.85 -5.72
C LEU A 512 0.49 30.56 -6.78
N TYR A 513 -0.85 30.52 -6.68
CA TYR A 513 -1.75 31.18 -7.62
C TYR A 513 -1.47 32.69 -7.68
N PHE A 514 -1.47 33.38 -6.54
CA PHE A 514 -1.21 34.82 -6.50
C PHE A 514 0.22 35.16 -6.96
N TYR A 515 1.20 34.28 -6.69
CA TYR A 515 2.55 34.45 -7.22
C TYR A 515 2.57 34.43 -8.75
N GLN A 516 1.84 33.50 -9.38
CA GLN A 516 1.72 33.42 -10.84
C GLN A 516 1.03 34.65 -11.45
N LYS A 517 0.02 35.22 -10.76
CA LYS A 517 -0.66 36.45 -11.16
C LYS A 517 0.13 37.73 -10.85
N LYS A 518 1.32 37.60 -10.23
CA LYS A 518 2.18 38.71 -9.77
C LYS A 518 1.53 39.58 -8.68
N GLU A 519 0.52 39.06 -7.99
CA GLU A 519 -0.14 39.70 -6.85
C GLU A 519 0.67 39.40 -5.57
N TYR A 520 1.89 39.96 -5.52
CA TYR A 520 2.91 39.53 -4.57
C TYR A 520 2.54 39.72 -3.10
N ARG A 521 1.75 40.75 -2.75
CA ARG A 521 1.28 40.96 -1.37
C ARG A 521 0.30 39.87 -0.93
N LEU A 522 -0.63 39.47 -1.79
CA LEU A 522 -1.58 38.38 -1.49
C LEU A 522 -0.86 37.03 -1.45
N SER A 523 0.11 36.83 -2.35
CA SER A 523 0.97 35.64 -2.32
C SER A 523 1.76 35.53 -1.02
N GLN A 524 2.37 36.62 -0.56
CA GLN A 524 3.10 36.68 0.70
C GLN A 524 2.20 36.32 1.89
N ALA A 525 1.03 36.93 2.01
CA ALA A 525 0.10 36.68 3.11
C ALA A 525 -0.32 35.20 3.19
N ASN A 526 -0.54 34.55 2.05
CA ASN A 526 -0.90 33.13 1.98
C ASN A 526 0.27 32.22 2.38
N PHE A 527 1.49 32.50 1.93
CA PHE A 527 2.66 31.73 2.33
C PHE A 527 2.99 31.91 3.82
N GLU A 528 2.85 33.12 4.36
CA GLU A 528 2.98 33.37 5.80
C GLU A 528 1.91 32.60 6.59
N LYS A 529 0.67 32.58 6.11
CA LYS A 529 -0.41 31.78 6.70
C LYS A 529 -0.10 30.28 6.66
N ALA A 530 0.41 29.75 5.55
CA ALA A 530 0.83 28.35 5.43
C ALA A 530 1.90 27.98 6.48
N LEU A 531 2.86 28.87 6.74
CA LEU A 531 3.90 28.66 7.77
C LEU A 531 3.36 28.67 9.21
N THR A 532 2.13 29.13 9.45
CA THR A 532 1.47 29.02 10.76
C THR A 532 0.79 27.67 10.99
N LYS A 533 0.69 26.84 9.95
CA LYS A 533 0.07 25.51 9.99
C LYS A 533 1.13 24.41 10.09
N GLU A 534 0.71 23.22 10.47
CA GLU A 534 1.61 22.07 10.57
C GLU A 534 1.95 21.54 9.17
N ILE A 535 3.10 21.94 8.64
CA ILE A 535 3.57 21.54 7.31
C ILE A 535 4.10 20.11 7.35
N THR A 536 3.72 19.31 6.36
CA THR A 536 4.01 17.87 6.29
C THR A 536 5.50 17.56 6.34
N THR A 537 6.32 18.28 5.57
CA THR A 537 7.75 17.97 5.41
C THR A 537 8.65 19.20 5.55
N VAL A 538 9.90 18.98 5.94
CA VAL A 538 10.94 20.04 5.98
C VAL A 538 11.21 20.63 4.58
N PRO A 539 11.31 19.82 3.49
CA PRO A 539 11.39 20.34 2.13
C PRO A 539 10.23 21.25 1.71
N ASP A 540 8.99 20.94 2.09
CA ASP A 540 7.83 21.80 1.78
C ASP A 540 7.92 23.15 2.48
N LYS A 541 8.24 23.13 3.78
CA LYS A 541 8.48 24.36 4.56
C LYS A 541 9.59 25.21 3.93
N THR A 542 10.71 24.58 3.57
CA THR A 542 11.83 25.25 2.89
C THR A 542 11.42 25.85 1.54
N THR A 543 10.50 25.19 0.82
CA THR A 543 9.97 25.68 -0.46
C THR A 543 9.15 26.94 -0.28
N ILE A 544 8.27 26.98 0.73
CA ILE A 544 7.49 28.17 1.08
C ILE A 544 8.40 29.34 1.45
N GLU A 545 9.42 29.11 2.30
CA GLU A 545 10.39 30.14 2.68
C GLU A 545 11.19 30.68 1.48
N LYS A 546 11.50 29.84 0.49
CA LYS A 546 12.15 30.28 -0.77
C LYS A 546 11.22 31.19 -1.58
N TYR A 547 9.92 30.94 -1.62
CA TYR A 547 8.96 31.83 -2.28
C TYR A 547 8.88 33.19 -1.58
N LEU A 548 8.83 33.22 -0.24
CA LEU A 548 8.85 34.48 0.52
C LEU A 548 10.10 35.31 0.24
N LYS A 549 11.29 34.67 0.18
CA LYS A 549 12.54 35.35 -0.21
C LYS A 549 12.49 35.93 -1.62
N LYS A 550 11.87 35.23 -2.58
CA LYS A 550 11.67 35.74 -3.96
C LYS A 550 10.72 36.93 -3.98
N ILE A 551 9.60 36.84 -3.26
CA ILE A 551 8.59 37.90 -3.17
C ILE A 551 9.18 39.18 -2.56
N LYS A 552 9.96 39.06 -1.48
CA LYS A 552 10.63 40.22 -0.86
C LYS A 552 11.48 41.01 -1.87
N ARG A 553 12.18 40.33 -2.78
CA ARG A 553 12.98 40.97 -3.85
C ARG A 553 12.14 41.58 -4.98
N LYS A 554 10.86 41.22 -5.08
CA LYS A 554 9.92 41.75 -6.09
C LYS A 554 9.10 42.93 -5.57
N LEU A 555 9.04 43.11 -4.26
CA LEU A 555 8.35 44.22 -3.58
C LEU A 555 9.30 45.36 -3.19
N GLN A 556 10.61 45.13 -3.26
CA GLN A 556 11.65 46.16 -3.35
C GLN A 556 11.71 46.68 -4.77
#